data_AF-A0A6V7P0N1-F1
#
_entry.id   AF-A0A6V7P0N1-F1
#
_cell.length_a   1.000
_cell.length_b   1.000
_cell.length_c   1.000
_cell.angle_alpha   90.00
_cell.angle_beta   90.00
_cell.angle_gamma   90.00
#
_symmetry.space_group_name_H-M   'P 1'
#
loop_
_entity.id
_entity.type
_entity.pdbx_description
1 polymer ?
#
loop_
_entity_poly.entity_id
_entity_poly.type
_entity_poly.pdbx_seq_one_letter_code
_entity_poly.pdbx_strand_id
1 'polypeptide(L)'
;MSNAAGHTIIFLVNEEFEEFDRVRARGIEGIGIYHIECEVMAKQAYELLEYARVTPACRPNDGPTYESRCRLALRGLPEIVNKVRWDVVVVDGPGRGGGPEEPGRMAAIYTAALLARAGNSTDVLVHNVDRTIEKWYSWSSCAVRI
;
A
#
# COMPACT_ATOMS: atom_id res chain seq x y z
N MET A 1 20.43 19.18 3.03
CA MET A 1 19.31 19.44 3.95
C MET A 1 19.08 18.15 4.71
N SER A 2 19.35 18.13 6.01
CA SER A 2 19.18 16.96 6.86
C SER A 2 17.70 16.78 7.20
N ASN A 3 17.06 15.73 6.72
CA ASN A 3 15.77 15.28 7.27
C ASN A 3 16.05 14.75 8.67
N ALA A 4 15.68 15.52 9.70
CA ALA A 4 15.79 15.11 11.10
C ALA A 4 14.54 14.35 11.59
N ALA A 5 13.42 14.46 10.87
CA ALA A 5 12.20 13.70 11.12
C ALA A 5 11.93 12.75 9.95
N GLY A 6 11.71 11.47 10.24
CA GLY A 6 11.31 10.48 9.24
C GLY A 6 9.85 10.69 8.83
N HIS A 7 9.53 10.36 7.58
CA HIS A 7 8.18 10.41 7.03
C HIS A 7 7.54 9.03 7.03
N THR A 8 6.34 8.93 7.60
CA THR A 8 5.55 7.70 7.62
C THR A 8 4.22 7.93 6.93
N ILE A 9 3.86 7.07 5.99
CA ILE A 9 2.52 7.02 5.40
C ILE A 9 1.81 5.75 5.83
N ILE A 10 0.56 5.88 6.23
CA ILE A 10 -0.30 4.79 6.66
C ILE A 10 -1.47 4.69 5.69
N PHE A 11 -1.64 3.53 5.07
CA PHE A 11 -2.83 3.15 4.32
C PHE A 11 -3.74 2.32 5.22
N LEU A 12 -4.90 2.88 5.56
CA LEU A 12 -5.96 2.18 6.28
C LEU A 12 -6.95 1.66 5.26
N VAL A 13 -6.95 0.36 5.02
CA VAL A 13 -7.71 -0.27 3.95
C VAL A 13 -9.05 -0.75 4.50
N ASN A 14 -10.17 -0.28 3.96
CA ASN A 14 -11.53 -0.70 4.36
C ASN A 14 -11.77 -0.68 5.87
N GLU A 15 -11.09 0.22 6.57
CA GLU A 15 -11.23 0.47 8.00
C GLU A 15 -11.33 1.97 8.25
N GLU A 16 -12.30 2.33 9.08
CA GLU A 16 -12.46 3.66 9.64
C GLU A 16 -12.41 3.52 11.16
N PHE A 17 -11.32 3.99 11.76
CA PHE A 17 -11.22 4.10 13.21
C PHE A 17 -11.11 5.56 13.60
N GLU A 18 -11.99 6.00 14.50
CA GLU A 18 -12.01 7.38 15.00
C GLU A 18 -10.65 7.79 15.60
N GLU A 19 -9.88 6.85 16.14
CA GLU A 19 -8.52 7.08 16.62
C GLU A 19 -7.62 7.67 15.55
N PHE A 20 -7.66 7.14 14.32
CA PHE A 20 -6.84 7.61 13.22
C PHE A 20 -7.31 8.97 12.70
N ASP A 21 -8.61 9.26 12.74
CA ASP A 21 -9.12 10.60 12.46
C ASP A 21 -8.61 11.61 13.48
N ARG A 22 -8.57 11.23 14.77
CA ARG A 22 -7.98 12.08 15.83
C ARG A 22 -6.49 12.31 15.61
N VAL A 23 -5.73 11.29 15.20
CA VAL A 23 -4.30 11.44 14.89
C VAL A 23 -4.11 12.33 13.66
N ARG A 24 -4.91 12.13 12.61
CA ARG A 24 -4.89 12.96 11.40
C ARG A 24 -5.22 14.42 11.72
N ALA A 25 -6.23 14.67 12.55
CA ALA A 25 -6.63 16.01 12.97
C ALA A 25 -5.56 16.75 13.79
N ARG A 26 -4.67 16.02 14.47
CA ARG A 26 -3.51 16.61 15.17
C ARG A 26 -2.45 17.15 14.21
N GLY A 27 -2.45 16.74 12.94
CA GLY A 27 -1.52 17.24 11.93
C GLY A 27 -0.05 17.00 12.28
N ILE A 28 0.28 15.79 12.78
CA ILE A 28 1.65 15.45 13.15
C ILE A 28 2.55 15.54 11.91
N GLU A 29 3.53 16.42 11.95
CA GLU A 29 4.48 16.60 10.86
C GLU A 29 5.20 15.28 10.54
N GLY A 30 5.33 14.98 9.24
CA GLY A 30 5.93 13.74 8.77
C GLY A 30 4.99 12.53 8.73
N ILE A 31 3.77 12.59 9.27
CA ILE A 31 2.82 11.48 9.24
C ILE A 31 1.66 11.76 8.27
N GLY A 32 1.46 10.88 7.30
CA GLY A 32 0.29 10.86 6.42
C GLY A 32 -0.61 9.67 6.71
N ILE A 33 -1.91 9.87 6.90
CA ILE A 33 -2.89 8.80 7.08
C ILE A 33 -3.94 8.91 5.97
N TYR A 34 -4.15 7.82 5.24
CA TYR A 34 -5.11 7.76 4.14
C TYR A 34 -6.01 6.54 4.28
N HIS A 35 -7.32 6.78 4.30
CA HIS A 35 -8.32 5.74 4.19
C HIS A 35 -8.45 5.35 2.72
N ILE A 36 -8.36 4.04 2.47
CA ILE A 36 -8.35 3.44 1.16
C ILE A 36 -9.51 2.45 1.11
N GLU A 37 -10.42 2.67 0.18
CA GLU A 37 -11.39 1.66 -0.18
C GLU A 37 -10.79 0.74 -1.23
N CYS A 38 -10.77 -0.56 -0.95
CA CYS A 38 -10.30 -1.58 -1.88
C CYS A 38 -11.45 -2.56 -2.10
N GLU A 39 -12.09 -2.51 -3.26
CA GLU A 39 -13.24 -3.38 -3.57
C GLU A 39 -12.84 -4.76 -4.08
N VAL A 40 -11.55 -4.98 -4.33
CA VAL A 40 -11.04 -6.25 -4.87
C VAL A 40 -11.18 -7.35 -3.83
N MET A 41 -11.96 -8.36 -4.15
CA MET A 41 -12.18 -9.51 -3.27
C MET A 41 -10.94 -10.40 -3.21
N ALA A 42 -10.71 -11.01 -2.04
CA ALA A 42 -9.58 -11.89 -1.79
C ALA A 42 -9.50 -13.06 -2.80
N LYS A 43 -10.63 -13.60 -3.27
CA LYS A 43 -10.65 -14.65 -4.31
C LYS A 43 -10.02 -14.25 -5.63
N GLN A 44 -10.02 -12.95 -5.95
CA GLN A 44 -9.46 -12.42 -7.21
C GLN A 44 -7.94 -12.22 -7.12
N ALA A 45 -7.35 -12.41 -5.94
CA ALA A 45 -5.94 -12.17 -5.67
C ALA A 45 -5.01 -12.91 -6.63
N TYR A 46 -5.29 -14.17 -6.91
CA TYR A 46 -4.43 -15.01 -7.75
C TYR A 46 -4.44 -14.55 -9.22
N GLU A 47 -5.63 -14.36 -9.79
CA GLU A 47 -5.80 -13.86 -11.17
C GLU A 47 -5.12 -12.50 -11.36
N LEU A 48 -5.21 -11.62 -10.36
CA LEU A 48 -4.55 -10.31 -10.41
C LEU A 48 -3.03 -10.40 -10.37
N LEU A 49 -2.45 -11.37 -9.64
CA LEU A 49 -1.01 -11.61 -9.67
C LEU A 49 -0.57 -12.13 -11.04
N GLU A 50 -1.31 -13.05 -11.64
CA GLU A 50 -1.01 -13.55 -12.99
C GLU A 50 -1.06 -12.43 -14.02
N TYR A 51 -2.11 -11.61 -13.97
CA TYR A 51 -2.23 -10.41 -14.80
C TYR A 51 -1.01 -9.49 -14.63
N ALA A 52 -0.60 -9.20 -13.39
CA ALA A 52 0.51 -8.28 -13.13
C ALA A 52 1.85 -8.81 -13.65
N ARG A 53 2.08 -10.12 -13.63
CA ARG A 53 3.31 -10.74 -14.14
C ARG A 53 3.48 -10.58 -15.64
N VAL A 54 2.39 -10.68 -16.40
CA VAL A 54 2.44 -10.61 -17.88
C VAL A 54 2.23 -9.20 -18.43
N THR A 55 1.75 -8.28 -17.62
CA THR A 55 1.39 -6.92 -18.06
C THR A 55 2.58 -5.95 -17.93
N PRO A 56 3.08 -5.37 -19.04
CA PRO A 56 4.18 -4.40 -18.99
C PRO A 56 3.92 -3.22 -18.05
N ALA A 57 2.68 -2.74 -17.97
CA ALA A 57 2.27 -1.63 -17.10
C ALA A 57 2.39 -1.90 -15.60
N CYS A 58 2.54 -3.16 -15.20
CA CYS A 58 2.76 -3.56 -13.81
C CYS A 58 4.24 -3.81 -13.50
N ARG A 59 5.13 -3.63 -14.47
CA ARG A 59 6.56 -3.81 -14.27
C ARG A 59 7.09 -2.66 -13.41
N PRO A 60 8.09 -2.94 -12.54
CA PRO A 60 8.68 -1.93 -11.66
C PRO A 60 9.19 -0.65 -12.34
N ASN A 61 9.52 -0.71 -13.64
CA ASN A 61 10.11 0.40 -14.39
C ASN A 61 9.12 1.08 -15.37
N ASP A 62 7.81 0.78 -15.34
CA ASP A 62 6.83 1.41 -16.24
C ASP A 62 6.36 2.80 -15.74
N GLY A 63 7.32 3.72 -15.58
CA GLY A 63 7.06 5.12 -15.27
C GLY A 63 6.86 5.45 -13.78
N PRO A 64 6.47 6.70 -13.47
CA PRO A 64 6.29 7.15 -12.10
C PRO A 64 5.15 6.42 -11.38
N THR A 65 5.34 6.14 -10.09
CA THR A 65 4.36 5.40 -9.25
C THR A 65 2.93 5.99 -9.32
N TYR A 66 2.78 7.31 -9.41
CA TYR A 66 1.48 7.99 -9.48
C TYR A 66 0.75 7.84 -10.82
N GLU A 67 1.47 7.48 -11.88
CA GLU A 67 0.94 7.28 -13.24
C GLU A 67 0.81 5.79 -13.60
N SER A 68 1.12 4.87 -12.67
CA SER A 68 1.12 3.43 -12.97
C SER A 68 -0.19 3.04 -13.63
N ARG A 69 -0.14 2.46 -14.84
CA ARG A 69 -1.34 1.98 -15.56
C ARG A 69 -1.75 0.57 -15.13
N CYS A 70 -1.05 0.00 -14.15
CA CYS A 70 -1.40 -1.31 -13.61
C CYS A 70 -2.75 -1.29 -12.90
N ARG A 71 -3.57 -2.32 -13.12
CA ARG A 71 -4.86 -2.48 -12.41
C ARG A 71 -4.70 -2.75 -10.91
N LEU A 72 -3.53 -3.18 -10.45
CA LEU A 72 -3.23 -3.34 -9.03
C LEU A 72 -2.87 -2.04 -8.31
N ALA A 73 -2.54 -0.97 -9.03
CA ALA A 73 -2.20 0.30 -8.40
C ALA A 73 -3.45 1.01 -7.87
N LEU A 74 -3.39 1.52 -6.64
CA LEU A 74 -4.41 2.40 -6.09
C LEU A 74 -4.53 3.65 -6.97
N ARG A 75 -5.75 4.16 -7.09
CA ARG A 75 -6.10 5.35 -7.87
C ARG A 75 -6.55 6.47 -6.96
N GLY A 76 -6.47 7.70 -7.45
CA GLY A 76 -6.98 8.87 -6.73
C GLY A 76 -6.21 9.25 -5.46
N LEU A 77 -5.01 8.69 -5.26
CA LEU A 77 -4.16 9.08 -4.14
C LEU A 77 -3.73 10.54 -4.30
N PRO A 78 -3.71 11.34 -3.21
CA PRO A 78 -3.24 12.71 -3.27
C PRO A 78 -1.79 12.81 -3.76
N GLU A 79 -1.50 13.88 -4.51
CA GLU A 79 -0.20 14.07 -5.16
C GLU A 79 0.99 14.02 -4.18
N ILE A 80 0.78 14.48 -2.95
CA ILE A 80 1.78 14.47 -1.87
C ILE A 80 2.34 13.07 -1.58
N VAL A 81 1.53 12.02 -1.77
CA VAL A 81 1.94 10.62 -1.57
C VAL A 81 3.13 10.25 -2.45
N ASN A 82 3.26 10.87 -3.62
CA ASN A 82 4.34 10.58 -4.57
C ASN A 82 5.44 11.64 -4.59
N LYS A 83 5.20 12.81 -3.98
CA LYS A 83 6.16 13.92 -3.87
C LYS A 83 7.04 13.83 -2.63
N VAL A 84 6.54 13.23 -1.56
CA VAL A 84 7.27 13.04 -0.31
C VAL A 84 8.09 11.76 -0.38
N ARG A 85 9.34 11.83 0.08
CA ARG A 85 10.14 10.65 0.34
C ARG A 85 9.71 10.04 1.67
N TRP A 86 8.96 8.95 1.60
CA TRP A 86 8.57 8.18 2.78
C TRP A 86 9.73 7.30 3.25
N ASP A 87 9.95 7.27 4.56
CA ASP A 87 10.88 6.34 5.19
C ASP A 87 10.17 5.01 5.51
N VAL A 88 8.88 5.09 5.89
CA VAL A 88 8.05 3.91 6.18
C VAL A 88 6.68 4.04 5.50
N VAL A 89 6.22 2.94 4.91
CA VAL A 89 4.83 2.75 4.47
C VAL A 89 4.19 1.66 5.33
N VAL A 90 3.13 1.98 6.04
CA VAL A 90 2.34 0.99 6.80
C VAL A 90 1.06 0.69 6.03
N VAL A 91 0.78 -0.59 5.82
CA VAL A 91 -0.50 -1.06 5.28
C VAL A 91 -1.24 -1.77 6.40
N ASP A 92 -2.38 -1.20 6.78
CA ASP A 92 -3.29 -1.76 7.77
C ASP A 92 -4.69 -1.91 7.16
N GLY A 93 -5.51 -2.77 7.74
CA GLY A 93 -6.87 -3.04 7.29
C GLY A 93 -7.49 -4.18 8.07
N PRO A 94 -8.76 -4.53 7.78
CA PRO A 94 -9.59 -5.37 8.64
C PRO A 94 -8.90 -6.69 8.98
N GLY A 95 -8.69 -6.88 10.28
CA GLY A 95 -8.17 -8.13 10.84
C GLY A 95 -9.24 -9.23 10.96
N ARG A 96 -10.53 -8.88 10.87
CA ARG A 96 -11.65 -9.83 10.93
C ARG A 96 -12.33 -9.91 9.58
N GLY A 97 -12.56 -11.14 9.13
CA GLY A 97 -13.16 -11.36 7.84
C GLY A 97 -12.14 -11.68 6.75
N GLY A 98 -11.80 -12.97 6.67
CA GLY A 98 -10.78 -13.53 5.79
C GLY A 98 -11.34 -14.36 4.64
N GLY A 99 -12.65 -14.26 4.41
CA GLY A 99 -13.33 -15.03 3.38
C GLY A 99 -12.87 -14.64 1.97
N PRO A 100 -12.97 -15.56 1.00
CA PRO A 100 -12.68 -15.26 -0.41
C PRO A 100 -13.52 -14.11 -0.98
N GLU A 101 -14.72 -13.90 -0.43
CA GLU A 101 -15.67 -12.84 -0.83
C GLU A 101 -15.38 -11.48 -0.19
N GLU A 102 -14.42 -11.43 0.72
CA GLU A 102 -14.13 -10.23 1.48
C GLU A 102 -13.07 -9.40 0.79
N PRO A 103 -13.15 -8.06 0.90
CA PRO A 103 -12.12 -7.18 0.40
C PRO A 103 -10.71 -7.51 0.90
N GLY A 104 -9.74 -7.49 -0.01
CA GLY A 104 -8.33 -7.73 0.30
C GLY A 104 -7.48 -6.47 0.31
N ARG A 105 -6.21 -6.62 0.72
CA ARG A 105 -5.22 -5.53 0.80
C ARG A 105 -4.24 -5.50 -0.38
N MET A 106 -4.51 -6.28 -1.42
CA MET A 106 -3.64 -6.50 -2.58
C MET A 106 -3.18 -5.18 -3.23
N ALA A 107 -4.12 -4.26 -3.51
CA ALA A 107 -3.80 -3.00 -4.18
C ALA A 107 -2.97 -2.06 -3.30
N ALA A 108 -3.25 -2.03 -2.00
CA ALA A 108 -2.49 -1.24 -1.03
C ALA A 108 -1.06 -1.76 -0.86
N ILE A 109 -0.88 -3.09 -0.72
CA ILE A 109 0.45 -3.72 -0.65
C ILE A 109 1.23 -3.46 -1.94
N TYR A 110 0.59 -3.62 -3.11
CA TYR A 110 1.23 -3.36 -4.40
C TYR A 110 1.66 -1.89 -4.55
N THR A 111 0.81 -0.95 -4.13
CA THR A 111 1.12 0.48 -4.21
C THR A 111 2.21 0.88 -3.23
N ALA A 112 2.18 0.36 -2.00
CA ALA A 112 3.25 0.54 -1.03
C ALA A 112 4.60 0.04 -1.57
N ALA A 113 4.60 -1.12 -2.24
CA ALA A 113 5.77 -1.65 -2.92
C ALA A 113 6.29 -0.75 -4.07
N LEU A 114 5.41 -0.08 -4.82
CA LEU A 114 5.82 0.90 -5.83
C LEU A 114 6.43 2.14 -5.19
N LEU A 115 5.83 2.66 -4.12
CA LEU A 115 6.41 3.77 -3.35
C LEU A 115 7.78 3.42 -2.81
N ALA A 116 7.94 2.21 -2.28
CA ALA A 116 9.21 1.78 -1.72
C ALA A 116 10.32 1.57 -2.76
N ARG A 117 9.97 1.20 -3.99
CA ARG A 117 10.91 1.14 -5.11
C ARG A 117 11.28 2.50 -5.68
N ALA A 118 10.34 3.44 -5.69
CA ALA A 118 10.61 4.82 -6.09
C ALA A 118 11.42 5.57 -5.03
N GLY A 119 11.24 5.22 -3.76
CA GLY A 119 12.03 5.70 -2.64
C GLY A 119 13.41 5.07 -2.59
N ASN A 120 14.37 5.81 -2.06
CA ASN A 120 15.68 5.25 -1.71
C ASN A 120 15.62 4.91 -0.21
N SER A 121 15.56 3.62 0.14
CA SER A 121 15.45 3.10 1.53
C SER A 121 14.11 3.28 2.25
N THR A 122 12.99 3.16 1.54
CA THR A 122 11.67 3.08 2.19
C THR A 122 11.35 1.65 2.61
N ASP A 123 10.96 1.44 3.86
CA ASP A 123 10.48 0.14 4.34
C ASP A 123 8.95 0.04 4.26
N VAL A 124 8.42 -1.11 3.86
CA VAL A 124 6.98 -1.39 3.90
C VAL A 124 6.69 -2.37 5.02
N LEU A 125 5.74 -2.01 5.89
CA LEU A 125 5.23 -2.84 6.97
C LEU A 125 3.77 -3.18 6.68
N VAL A 126 3.43 -4.46 6.67
CA VAL A 126 2.05 -4.92 6.47
C VAL A 126 1.56 -5.56 7.77
N HIS A 127 0.51 -5.00 8.35
CA HIS A 127 -0.09 -5.53 9.57
C HIS A 127 -1.00 -6.73 9.26
N ASN A 128 -1.25 -7.63 10.23
CA ASN A 128 -2.15 -8.78 10.09
C ASN A 128 -1.93 -9.61 8.81
N VAL A 129 -0.69 -10.10 8.62
CA VAL A 129 -0.27 -10.95 7.48
C VAL A 129 -0.49 -12.44 7.74
N ASP A 130 -1.50 -12.81 8.49
CA ASP A 130 -1.82 -14.20 8.83
C ASP A 130 -2.34 -14.99 7.61
N ARG A 131 -3.04 -14.32 6.68
CA ARG A 131 -3.57 -14.95 5.46
C ARG A 131 -2.52 -15.13 4.36
N THR A 132 -2.71 -16.16 3.54
CA THR A 132 -1.80 -16.54 2.46
C THR A 132 -1.67 -15.47 1.37
N ILE A 133 -2.74 -14.73 1.10
CA ILE A 133 -2.79 -13.73 0.02
C ILE A 133 -1.86 -12.55 0.32
N GLU A 134 -1.93 -11.97 1.53
CA GLU A 134 -1.03 -10.90 1.95
C GLU A 134 0.43 -11.33 1.89
N LYS A 135 0.73 -12.56 2.31
CA LYS A 135 2.08 -13.14 2.20
C LYS A 135 2.54 -13.23 0.75
N TRP A 136 1.70 -13.72 -0.15
CA TRP A 136 2.03 -13.82 -1.58
C TRP A 136 2.29 -12.46 -2.22
N TYR A 137 1.47 -11.46 -1.93
CA TYR A 137 1.64 -10.11 -2.46
C TYR A 137 2.89 -9.42 -1.88
N SER A 138 3.16 -9.66 -0.60
CA SER A 138 4.36 -9.15 0.07
C SER A 138 5.62 -9.81 -0.50
N TRP A 139 5.69 -11.14 -0.59
CA TRP A 139 6.85 -11.86 -1.14
C TRP A 139 7.08 -11.66 -2.63
N SER A 140 6.00 -11.45 -3.40
CA SER A 140 6.13 -11.12 -4.83
C SER A 140 6.78 -9.74 -5.04
N SER A 141 6.89 -8.94 -3.99
CA SER A 141 7.56 -7.64 -4.01
C SER A 141 8.84 -7.67 -3.18
N CYS A 142 9.99 -7.56 -3.82
CA CYS A 142 11.29 -7.48 -3.12
C CYS A 142 11.43 -6.27 -2.17
N ALA A 143 10.51 -5.30 -2.21
CA ALA A 143 10.53 -4.09 -1.38
C ALA A 143 9.71 -4.21 -0.09
N VAL A 144 8.95 -5.29 0.11
CA VAL A 144 8.11 -5.46 1.30
C VAL A 144 8.84 -6.30 2.34
N ARG A 145 8.91 -5.79 3.58
CA ARG A 145 9.42 -6.54 4.73
C ARG A 145 8.23 -7.00 5.57
N ILE A 146 8.23 -8.29 5.89
CA ILE A 146 7.19 -8.94 6.70
C ILE A 146 7.77 -9.24 8.07
#